data_AF-A0A6V8CVZ3-F1
#
_entry.id   AF-A0A6V8CVZ3-F1
#
_cell.length_a   1.000
_cell.length_b   1.000
_cell.length_c   1.000
_cell.angle_alpha   90.00
_cell.angle_beta   90.00
_cell.angle_gamma   90.00
#
_symmetry.space_group_name_H-M   'P 1'
#
loop_
_entity.id
_entity.type
_entity.pdbx_description
1 polymer ?
#
loop_
_entity_poly.entity_id
_entity_poly.type
_entity_poly.pdbx_seq_one_letter_code
_entity_poly.pdbx_strand_id
1 'polypeptide(L)'
;NLIQGPESSMSLLATCGYGSGGLIVTTIDVENEAVTNKFGDSTFPILSNLLSYQMSPYPSGFGIAGGDDWDLLINGEAPDWDTVNGNYQRMYLKSSASLDFSFESTVSGLDANWEIRSGDAFDVTKWDGGVLPAGQFDHTPDDSHTASFCVLDTSSSTNCKTDASWIVTIFLHDAAGHVRKASIELVTNDIQADEDRPIAHFSVVDRLDTSAYITSLDTYEVNGEQWMFFEIRCPGDETDPCERRVYFDASLSEDNDSTDGTKGITEYEWRVYSDRYYNQLPGSPYHEYIRGTDSFSYAFKNVTVNPNGQNNGTPIRIDLTVQDRANKDSEKYRMFFQVVPDSFGDAAAEVSITNPTAGDTQSGAFVWINGSVTGGVEESDLSIYVALSGSDLNLTPTQQFARAQAMKFNSSSNLANGAEFSLTLSIEDLYLEGQGVSQTVYIKIQEGNDGEPIYQQIQINLIPLVAGDPCVTDPNAEGCETNTGGENTESGGDSNLLVIIAIVFVVLLGIVFATVLLVRGRGSSDADSGMGEVTFGGVETMDPKEAYVQQLIAQGYPEETARAYAEQYASHFQQ
;
A
#
# COMPACT_ATOMS: atom_id res chain seq x y z
N ASN A 1 45.23 12.42 57.33
CA ASN A 1 44.69 11.24 56.63
C ASN A 1 45.81 10.23 56.45
N LEU A 2 45.76 9.12 57.18
CA LEU A 2 46.62 7.97 56.91
C LEU A 2 46.13 7.34 55.61
N ILE A 3 47.02 7.24 54.62
CA ILE A 3 46.78 6.48 53.40
C ILE A 3 46.80 5.00 53.82
N GLN A 4 45.63 4.39 54.01
CA GLN A 4 45.53 2.93 54.12
C GLN A 4 45.59 2.37 52.70
N GLY A 5 46.64 1.61 52.40
CA GLY A 5 46.72 0.84 51.15
C GLY A 5 45.66 -0.29 51.15
N PRO A 6 45.20 -0.71 49.97
CA PRO A 6 44.14 -1.73 49.85
C PRO A 6 44.60 -3.13 50.28
N GLU A 7 45.91 -3.41 50.33
CA GLU A 7 46.47 -4.71 50.73
C GLU A 7 47.68 -4.57 51.67
N SER A 8 47.84 -5.52 52.60
CA SER A 8 48.93 -5.54 53.58
C SER A 8 50.30 -5.95 53.00
N SER A 9 50.33 -6.47 51.77
CA SER A 9 51.52 -6.84 51.01
C SER A 9 52.09 -5.71 50.15
N MET A 10 51.32 -4.63 49.94
CA MET A 10 51.73 -3.54 49.06
C MET A 10 52.71 -2.59 49.76
N SER A 11 53.70 -2.14 49.01
CA SER A 11 54.55 -1.02 49.41
C SER A 11 54.10 0.26 48.71
N LEU A 12 54.08 1.37 49.44
CA LEU A 12 53.75 2.68 48.91
C LEU A 12 55.03 3.45 48.55
N LEU A 13 55.05 4.06 47.37
CA LEU A 13 55.97 5.14 47.00
C LEU A 13 55.10 6.28 46.47
N ALA A 14 55.11 7.42 47.17
CA ALA A 14 54.31 8.58 46.84
C ALA A 14 55.20 9.82 46.71
N THR A 15 54.89 10.67 45.73
CA THR A 15 55.53 11.98 45.56
C THR A 15 54.52 13.09 45.80
N CYS A 16 54.94 14.19 46.43
CA CYS A 16 54.12 15.36 46.67
C CYS A 16 54.90 16.61 46.26
N GLY A 17 54.35 17.37 45.32
CA GLY A 17 55.02 18.54 44.77
C GLY A 17 54.59 19.86 45.35
N TYR A 18 55.54 20.77 45.53
CA TYR A 18 55.27 22.16 45.85
C TYR A 18 56.29 23.10 45.19
N GLY A 19 55.86 23.85 44.19
CA GLY A 19 56.74 24.73 43.41
C GLY A 19 57.83 23.93 42.68
N SER A 20 59.10 24.32 42.90
CA SER A 20 60.28 23.64 42.34
C SER A 20 60.85 22.54 43.24
N GLY A 21 60.12 22.14 44.29
CA GLY A 21 60.53 21.09 45.22
C GLY A 21 59.45 20.03 45.38
N GLY A 22 59.80 18.95 46.07
CA GLY A 22 58.86 17.87 46.37
C GLY A 22 59.30 17.05 47.56
N LEU A 23 58.38 16.20 48.01
CA LEU A 23 58.58 15.21 49.05
C LEU A 23 58.33 13.83 48.45
N ILE A 24 59.24 12.89 48.67
CA ILE A 24 59.01 11.47 48.42
C ILE A 24 58.71 10.81 49.77
N VAL A 25 57.62 10.06 49.85
CA VAL A 25 57.25 9.25 51.01
C VAL A 25 57.18 7.81 50.56
N THR A 26 57.91 6.92 51.23
CA THR A 26 57.85 5.49 50.93
C THR A 26 57.72 4.65 52.18
N THR A 27 56.98 3.54 52.07
CA THR A 27 56.98 2.46 53.08
C THR A 27 58.01 1.39 52.76
N ILE A 28 58.68 1.48 51.61
CA ILE A 28 59.82 0.63 51.27
C ILE A 28 60.97 1.06 52.17
N ASP A 29 61.55 0.12 52.91
CA ASP A 29 62.72 0.36 53.75
C ASP A 29 63.97 0.45 52.87
N VAL A 30 64.12 1.57 52.15
CA VAL A 30 65.18 1.78 51.15
C VAL A 30 66.55 2.04 51.77
N GLU A 31 66.66 2.16 53.09
CA GLU A 31 67.95 2.19 53.78
C GLU A 31 68.46 0.77 54.12
N ASN A 32 67.60 -0.24 53.98
CA ASN A 32 67.94 -1.62 54.28
C ASN A 32 68.63 -2.30 53.09
N GLU A 33 69.85 -2.78 53.32
CA GLU A 33 70.66 -3.47 52.32
C GLU A 33 70.03 -4.78 51.81
N ALA A 34 69.03 -5.33 52.51
CA ALA A 34 68.24 -6.48 52.03
C ALA A 34 67.16 -6.08 51.02
N VAL A 35 66.84 -4.78 50.91
CA VAL A 35 65.80 -4.21 50.04
C VAL A 35 66.40 -3.43 48.88
N THR A 36 67.53 -2.75 49.07
CA THR A 36 68.26 -2.06 47.98
C THR A 36 69.75 -1.95 48.28
N ASN A 37 70.56 -1.88 47.23
CA ASN A 37 72.00 -1.70 47.40
C ASN A 37 72.32 -0.30 47.95
N LYS A 38 73.53 -0.16 48.50
CA LYS A 38 74.03 1.10 49.05
C LYS A 38 73.96 2.23 48.04
N PHE A 39 73.81 3.46 48.55
CA PHE A 39 73.91 4.66 47.74
C PHE A 39 75.19 4.66 46.87
N GLY A 40 75.03 4.96 45.58
CA GLY A 40 76.08 4.92 44.57
C GLY A 40 76.28 3.56 43.89
N ASP A 41 75.60 2.49 44.33
CA ASP A 41 75.55 1.23 43.58
C ASP A 41 74.76 1.40 42.27
N SER A 42 75.18 0.72 41.20
CA SER A 42 74.57 0.81 39.87
C SER A 42 73.77 -0.43 39.45
N THR A 43 73.73 -1.48 40.27
CA THR A 43 73.10 -2.77 39.93
C THR A 43 71.69 -2.91 40.48
N PHE A 44 71.40 -2.31 41.64
CA PHE A 44 70.04 -2.21 42.17
C PHE A 44 69.80 -0.87 42.91
N PRO A 45 69.82 0.25 42.17
CA PRO A 45 70.00 1.60 42.71
C PRO A 45 68.73 2.26 43.26
N ILE A 46 67.81 1.56 43.92
CA ILE A 46 66.55 2.19 44.39
C ILE A 46 66.83 3.38 45.31
N LEU A 47 67.67 3.21 46.35
CA LEU A 47 68.05 4.32 47.23
C LEU A 47 68.74 5.46 46.46
N SER A 48 69.67 5.12 45.56
CA SER A 48 70.39 6.11 44.73
C SER A 48 69.45 6.89 43.83
N ASN A 49 68.44 6.23 43.23
CA ASN A 49 67.46 6.84 42.34
C ASN A 49 66.49 7.72 43.12
N LEU A 50 66.02 7.29 44.29
CA LEU A 50 65.14 8.11 45.13
C LEU A 50 65.82 9.39 45.61
N LEU A 51 67.10 9.31 46.00
CA LEU A 51 67.87 10.48 46.44
C LEU A 51 68.28 11.41 45.28
N SER A 52 68.41 10.88 44.06
CA SER A 52 68.75 11.68 42.87
C SER A 52 67.54 12.29 42.17
N TYR A 53 66.35 11.72 42.38
CA TYR A 53 65.12 12.19 41.74
C TYR A 53 64.77 13.61 42.17
N GLN A 54 64.62 14.49 41.18
CA GLN A 54 64.13 15.86 41.38
C GLN A 54 62.74 15.95 40.80
N MET A 55 61.77 16.26 41.67
CA MET A 55 60.38 16.33 41.26
C MET A 55 60.14 17.59 40.43
N SER A 56 59.62 17.41 39.22
CA SER A 56 59.21 18.47 38.30
C SER A 56 57.68 18.60 38.22
N PRO A 57 57.14 19.74 37.73
CA PRO A 57 55.74 19.81 37.33
C PRO A 57 55.51 19.01 36.03
N TYR A 58 54.28 18.53 35.84
CA TYR A 58 53.86 17.93 34.57
C TYR A 58 54.10 18.90 33.40
N PRO A 59 54.47 18.39 32.20
CA PRO A 59 54.51 19.19 30.99
C PRO A 59 53.18 19.89 30.73
N SER A 60 53.24 21.08 30.13
CA SER A 60 52.04 21.74 29.62
C SER A 60 51.40 20.85 28.55
N GLY A 61 50.10 20.58 28.65
CA GLY A 61 49.38 19.67 27.75
C GLY A 61 49.37 18.21 28.20
N PHE A 62 49.97 17.85 29.35
CA PHE A 62 49.87 16.49 29.92
C PHE A 62 48.87 16.42 31.09
N GLY A 63 47.62 16.78 30.81
CA GLY A 63 46.50 16.77 31.75
C GLY A 63 45.91 15.38 32.00
N ILE A 64 44.66 15.33 32.44
CA ILE A 64 43.91 14.07 32.65
C ILE A 64 43.33 13.59 31.32
N ALA A 65 43.07 12.29 31.20
CA ALA A 65 42.34 11.71 30.06
C ALA A 65 40.92 12.27 29.92
N GLY A 66 40.32 12.12 28.73
CA GLY A 66 38.97 12.57 28.42
C GLY A 66 38.84 14.07 28.17
N GLY A 67 39.93 14.73 27.81
CA GLY A 67 40.00 16.15 27.45
C GLY A 67 41.03 16.39 26.35
N ASP A 68 41.28 17.65 26.00
CA ASP A 68 42.07 18.01 24.80
C ASP A 68 43.57 17.62 24.83
N ASP A 69 44.05 17.03 25.92
CA ASP A 69 45.49 16.83 26.19
C ASP A 69 46.01 15.47 25.72
N TRP A 70 45.27 14.39 26.01
CA TRP A 70 45.56 13.02 25.60
C TRP A 70 44.35 12.12 25.81
N ASP A 71 44.25 11.06 24.99
CA ASP A 71 43.23 10.03 25.12
C ASP A 71 43.77 8.63 24.78
N LEU A 72 43.21 7.62 25.45
CA LEU A 72 43.29 6.22 25.04
C LEU A 72 42.43 6.03 23.81
N LEU A 73 42.93 5.26 22.85
CA LEU A 73 42.24 4.92 21.62
C LEU A 73 41.99 3.42 21.53
N ILE A 74 40.77 3.04 21.15
CA ILE A 74 40.39 1.69 20.76
C ILE A 74 40.01 1.75 19.28
N ASN A 75 40.68 0.95 18.46
CA ASN A 75 40.52 0.95 16.99
C ASN A 75 40.68 2.35 16.37
N GLY A 76 41.50 3.20 17.00
CA GLY A 76 41.76 4.57 16.54
C GLY A 76 40.77 5.63 17.04
N GLU A 77 39.76 5.26 17.83
CA GLU A 77 38.76 6.19 18.38
C GLU A 77 38.82 6.26 19.90
N ALA A 78 38.61 7.46 20.45
CA ALA A 78 38.55 7.68 21.89
C ALA A 78 37.19 7.19 22.45
N PRO A 79 37.16 6.29 23.44
CA PRO A 79 35.92 5.88 24.07
C PRO A 79 35.26 7.03 24.84
N ASP A 80 33.96 6.91 25.11
CA ASP A 80 33.21 7.91 25.88
C ASP A 80 33.80 8.08 27.29
N TRP A 81 34.02 9.33 27.71
CA TRP A 81 34.55 9.64 29.03
C TRP A 81 33.46 9.83 30.09
N ASP A 82 33.60 9.15 31.23
CA ASP A 82 32.76 9.34 32.42
C ASP A 82 33.41 10.35 33.38
N THR A 83 32.92 11.59 33.33
CA THR A 83 33.37 12.67 34.22
C THR A 83 33.13 12.42 35.71
N VAL A 84 32.20 11.54 36.08
CA VAL A 84 31.86 11.23 37.48
C VAL A 84 32.89 10.28 38.07
N ASN A 85 33.23 9.23 37.32
CA ASN A 85 34.18 8.20 37.75
C ASN A 85 35.64 8.54 37.40
N GLY A 86 35.85 9.51 36.51
CA GLY A 86 37.18 9.93 36.04
C GLY A 86 37.89 8.84 35.25
N ASN A 87 37.12 8.10 34.44
CA ASN A 87 37.56 6.97 33.60
C ASN A 87 36.70 6.90 32.34
N TYR A 88 37.08 6.04 31.38
CA TYR A 88 36.24 5.75 30.23
C TYR A 88 35.02 4.90 30.62
N GLN A 89 33.90 5.12 29.92
CA GLN A 89 32.69 4.33 30.07
C GLN A 89 32.93 2.89 29.65
N ARG A 90 32.16 1.98 30.25
CA ARG A 90 32.16 0.56 29.87
C ARG A 90 31.83 0.43 28.39
N MET A 91 32.61 -0.38 27.68
CA MET A 91 32.38 -0.73 26.29
C MET A 91 31.93 -2.19 26.18
N TYR A 92 30.85 -2.43 25.45
CA TYR A 92 30.39 -3.77 25.11
C TYR A 92 31.03 -4.24 23.81
N LEU A 93 31.47 -5.50 23.79
CA LEU A 93 32.18 -6.10 22.67
C LEU A 93 31.42 -7.30 22.11
N LYS A 94 31.49 -7.52 20.80
CA LYS A 94 31.11 -8.81 20.22
C LYS A 94 31.99 -9.91 20.82
N SER A 95 31.43 -11.10 20.99
CA SER A 95 32.16 -12.31 21.38
C SER A 95 33.29 -12.56 20.37
N SER A 96 34.52 -12.71 20.86
CA SER A 96 35.76 -12.84 20.05
C SER A 96 36.25 -11.56 19.34
N ALA A 97 35.77 -10.39 19.74
CA ALA A 97 36.30 -9.13 19.21
C ALA A 97 37.82 -9.02 19.36
N SER A 98 38.46 -8.49 18.32
CA SER A 98 39.87 -8.11 18.35
C SER A 98 39.95 -6.59 18.33
N LEU A 99 40.69 -6.00 19.25
CA LEU A 99 40.80 -4.56 19.41
C LEU A 99 42.25 -4.12 19.31
N ASP A 100 42.46 -2.95 18.72
CA ASP A 100 43.73 -2.24 18.67
C ASP A 100 43.74 -1.13 19.72
N PHE A 101 44.64 -1.24 20.69
CA PHE A 101 44.87 -0.26 21.74
C PHE A 101 46.02 0.66 21.36
N SER A 102 45.81 1.96 21.51
CA SER A 102 46.85 2.98 21.35
C SER A 102 46.47 4.24 22.14
N PHE A 103 47.19 5.34 21.95
CA PHE A 103 46.87 6.62 22.55
C PHE A 103 47.21 7.77 21.61
N GLU A 104 46.57 8.91 21.82
CA GLU A 104 46.98 10.19 21.26
C GLU A 104 47.33 11.17 22.37
N SER A 105 48.25 12.10 22.10
CA SER A 105 48.61 13.16 23.05
C SER A 105 49.17 14.39 22.34
N THR A 106 48.92 15.56 22.93
CA THR A 106 49.57 16.82 22.56
C THR A 106 51.05 16.88 22.97
N VAL A 107 51.49 15.99 23.86
CA VAL A 107 52.87 15.90 24.34
C VAL A 107 53.60 14.76 23.64
N SER A 108 54.76 15.06 23.07
CA SER A 108 55.60 14.09 22.36
C SER A 108 56.57 13.35 23.29
N GLY A 109 56.96 12.14 22.92
CA GLY A 109 57.97 11.37 23.66
C GLY A 109 57.43 10.77 24.95
N LEU A 110 56.14 10.40 24.93
CA LEU A 110 55.52 9.58 25.96
C LEU A 110 55.73 8.11 25.61
N ASP A 111 55.93 7.29 26.64
CA ASP A 111 55.95 5.84 26.56
C ASP A 111 54.68 5.29 27.22
N ALA A 112 53.99 4.35 26.56
CA ALA A 112 52.83 3.69 27.16
C ALA A 112 53.19 2.40 27.89
N ASN A 113 52.36 2.08 28.86
CA ASN A 113 52.37 0.81 29.55
C ASN A 113 50.92 0.39 29.82
N TRP A 114 50.59 -0.83 29.45
CA TRP A 114 49.24 -1.36 29.49
C TRP A 114 49.13 -2.51 30.47
N GLU A 115 48.15 -2.44 31.37
CA GLU A 115 47.72 -3.55 32.21
C GLU A 115 46.35 -4.06 31.76
N ILE A 116 46.19 -5.39 31.76
CA ILE A 116 44.90 -6.06 31.63
C ILE A 116 44.67 -6.95 32.85
N ARG A 117 43.44 -6.94 33.37
CA ARG A 117 43.01 -7.81 34.48
C ARG A 117 41.54 -8.19 34.31
N SER A 118 41.11 -9.21 35.06
CA SER A 118 39.68 -9.52 35.16
C SER A 118 38.92 -8.37 35.85
N GLY A 119 37.74 -8.03 35.33
CA GLY A 119 36.81 -7.09 35.96
C GLY A 119 35.99 -7.71 37.08
N ASP A 120 36.03 -9.04 37.23
CA ASP A 120 35.25 -9.78 38.21
C ASP A 120 36.06 -10.93 38.86
N ALA A 121 35.36 -11.90 39.46
CA ALA A 121 35.97 -13.03 40.16
C ALA A 121 36.31 -14.22 39.24
N PHE A 122 36.19 -14.08 37.92
CA PHE A 122 36.41 -15.15 36.95
C PHE A 122 37.71 -14.94 36.16
N ASP A 123 38.27 -16.06 35.71
CA ASP A 123 39.45 -16.06 34.83
C ASP A 123 39.07 -15.52 33.45
N VAL A 124 39.98 -14.77 32.84
CA VAL A 124 39.80 -14.16 31.52
C VAL A 124 41.01 -14.45 30.62
N THR A 125 41.07 -13.87 29.43
CA THR A 125 42.28 -13.92 28.59
C THR A 125 43.23 -12.77 28.92
N LYS A 126 44.54 -13.05 28.88
CA LYS A 126 45.61 -12.05 28.88
C LYS A 126 45.96 -11.58 27.46
N TRP A 127 46.93 -10.67 27.32
CA TRP A 127 47.33 -10.03 26.07
C TRP A 127 47.65 -11.03 24.94
N ASP A 128 48.35 -12.14 25.25
CA ASP A 128 48.69 -13.18 24.28
C ASP A 128 47.56 -14.22 24.01
N GLY A 129 46.37 -14.01 24.55
CA GLY A 129 45.22 -14.91 24.46
C GLY A 129 45.26 -16.10 25.41
N GLY A 130 46.31 -16.27 26.21
CA GLY A 130 46.36 -17.28 27.27
C GLY A 130 45.43 -16.95 28.45
N VAL A 131 45.29 -17.88 29.40
CA VAL A 131 44.44 -17.68 30.58
C VAL A 131 45.12 -16.72 31.58
N LEU A 132 44.34 -15.74 32.05
CA LEU A 132 44.66 -14.82 33.14
C LEU A 132 43.76 -15.13 34.35
N PRO A 133 44.33 -15.69 35.44
CA PRO A 133 43.55 -15.98 36.64
C PRO A 133 42.95 -14.72 37.28
N ALA A 134 41.76 -14.85 37.87
CA ALA A 134 41.12 -13.75 38.60
C ALA A 134 42.05 -13.17 39.70
N GLY A 135 42.10 -11.84 39.79
CA GLY A 135 42.97 -11.12 40.73
C GLY A 135 44.45 -11.03 40.32
N GLN A 136 44.84 -11.64 39.19
CA GLN A 136 46.14 -11.38 38.54
C GLN A 136 45.99 -10.29 37.46
N PHE A 137 47.11 -9.77 36.99
CA PHE A 137 47.20 -8.85 35.86
C PHE A 137 48.28 -9.32 34.89
N ASP A 138 48.13 -8.97 33.62
CA ASP A 138 49.19 -9.08 32.60
C ASP A 138 49.54 -7.69 32.08
N HIS A 139 50.78 -7.52 31.61
CA HIS A 139 51.36 -6.22 31.31
C HIS A 139 52.10 -6.22 29.97
N THR A 140 51.99 -5.14 29.21
CA THR A 140 52.86 -4.87 28.05
C THR A 140 53.36 -3.41 28.01
N PRO A 141 54.65 -3.16 27.72
CA PRO A 141 55.22 -1.81 27.63
C PRO A 141 55.19 -1.22 26.20
N ASP A 142 54.38 -1.79 25.30
CA ASP A 142 54.29 -1.32 23.91
C ASP A 142 53.38 -0.09 23.81
N ASP A 143 53.74 0.90 22.99
CA ASP A 143 52.91 2.09 22.74
C ASP A 143 51.53 1.76 22.13
N SER A 144 51.47 0.66 21.39
CA SER A 144 50.26 0.11 20.81
C SER A 144 50.22 -1.39 20.95
N HIS A 145 49.03 -1.97 21.12
CA HIS A 145 48.89 -3.41 21.27
C HIS A 145 47.56 -3.91 20.69
N THR A 146 47.56 -5.10 20.07
CA THR A 146 46.34 -5.75 19.57
C THR A 146 46.01 -6.94 20.44
N ALA A 147 44.76 -7.06 20.89
CA ALA A 147 44.32 -8.18 21.72
C ALA A 147 42.95 -8.71 21.31
N SER A 148 42.73 -10.01 21.54
CA SER A 148 41.43 -10.66 21.29
C SER A 148 40.74 -11.03 22.60
N PHE A 149 39.43 -10.78 22.66
CA PHE A 149 38.62 -10.91 23.86
C PHE A 149 37.66 -12.10 23.74
N CYS A 150 38.09 -13.25 24.25
CA CYS A 150 37.31 -14.48 24.23
C CYS A 150 37.71 -15.42 25.36
N VAL A 151 36.83 -15.60 26.35
CA VAL A 151 36.94 -16.73 27.29
C VAL A 151 36.25 -17.92 26.65
N LEU A 152 36.95 -19.03 26.43
CA LEU A 152 36.38 -20.18 25.73
C LEU A 152 35.14 -20.74 26.45
N ASP A 153 34.04 -20.84 25.71
CA ASP A 153 32.79 -21.48 26.15
C ASP A 153 32.17 -22.26 24.99
N THR A 154 32.39 -23.57 24.98
CA THR A 154 31.89 -24.48 23.92
C THR A 154 30.37 -24.67 23.95
N SER A 155 29.67 -24.12 24.95
CA SER A 155 28.20 -24.15 25.02
C SER A 155 27.56 -22.92 24.37
N SER A 156 28.33 -21.87 24.12
CA SER A 156 27.90 -20.68 23.37
C SER A 156 27.94 -20.91 21.85
N SER A 157 27.10 -20.20 21.10
CA SER A 157 27.11 -20.23 19.63
C SER A 157 28.38 -19.64 19.02
N THR A 158 29.04 -18.73 19.74
CA THR A 158 30.27 -18.03 19.31
C THR A 158 31.55 -18.72 19.78
N ASN A 159 31.45 -19.81 20.56
CA ASN A 159 32.55 -20.45 21.31
C ASN A 159 33.24 -19.55 22.35
N CYS A 160 32.69 -18.37 22.62
CA CYS A 160 33.18 -17.42 23.62
C CYS A 160 32.09 -17.10 24.63
N LYS A 161 32.49 -16.98 25.89
CA LYS A 161 31.62 -16.63 27.01
C LYS A 161 31.08 -15.21 26.81
N THR A 162 29.76 -15.06 26.91
CA THR A 162 29.07 -13.78 27.06
C THR A 162 29.21 -13.28 28.51
N ASP A 163 29.25 -11.97 28.69
CA ASP A 163 29.46 -11.24 29.94
C ASP A 163 30.79 -11.56 30.64
N ALA A 164 31.84 -11.86 29.86
CA ALA A 164 33.21 -11.83 30.40
C ALA A 164 33.68 -10.37 30.48
N SER A 165 34.32 -9.98 31.59
CA SER A 165 34.72 -8.59 31.87
C SER A 165 36.23 -8.45 32.04
N TRP A 166 36.83 -7.47 31.36
CA TRP A 166 38.23 -7.07 31.49
C TRP A 166 38.30 -5.61 31.91
N ILE A 167 39.31 -5.28 32.73
CA ILE A 167 39.71 -3.90 32.97
C ILE A 167 41.06 -3.70 32.30
N VAL A 168 41.09 -2.79 31.32
CA VAL A 168 42.32 -2.34 30.65
C VAL A 168 42.71 -0.99 31.23
N THR A 169 43.97 -0.85 31.64
CA THR A 169 44.53 0.39 32.18
C THR A 169 45.74 0.78 31.37
N ILE A 170 45.75 2.02 30.87
CA ILE A 170 46.94 2.63 30.28
C ILE A 170 47.64 3.50 31.33
N PHE A 171 48.96 3.43 31.34
CA PHE A 171 49.86 4.36 32.03
C PHE A 171 50.73 5.03 30.98
N LEU A 172 50.65 6.35 30.88
CA LEU A 172 51.52 7.15 30.02
C LEU A 172 52.59 7.80 30.86
N HIS A 173 53.84 7.64 30.43
CA HIS A 173 55.02 8.14 31.12
C HIS A 173 55.80 9.12 30.24
N ASP A 174 56.33 10.19 30.82
CA ASP A 174 57.35 11.00 30.14
C ASP A 174 58.77 10.66 30.63
N ALA A 175 59.78 11.21 29.97
CA ALA A 175 61.18 11.01 30.33
C ALA A 175 61.56 11.51 31.74
N ALA A 176 60.73 12.37 32.37
CA ALA A 176 60.91 12.84 33.74
C ALA A 176 60.18 11.95 34.78
N GLY A 177 59.49 10.91 34.33
CA GLY A 177 58.77 9.96 35.16
C GLY A 177 57.39 10.45 35.64
N HIS A 178 56.84 11.49 35.03
CA HIS A 178 55.44 11.87 35.27
C HIS A 178 54.51 10.80 34.69
N VAL A 179 53.38 10.52 35.37
CA VAL A 179 52.49 9.43 34.99
C VAL A 179 51.04 9.87 34.92
N ARG A 180 50.40 9.64 33.78
CA ARG A 180 48.95 9.68 33.65
C ARG A 180 48.39 8.28 33.52
N LYS A 181 47.20 8.07 34.06
CA LYS A 181 46.51 6.79 33.96
C LYS A 181 45.06 6.99 33.60
N ALA A 182 44.52 6.05 32.85
CA ALA A 182 43.09 5.92 32.59
C ALA A 182 42.76 4.44 32.42
N SER A 183 41.51 4.08 32.68
CA SER A 183 41.04 2.71 32.52
C SER A 183 39.70 2.64 31.83
N ILE A 184 39.44 1.51 31.18
CA ILE A 184 38.17 1.15 30.56
C ILE A 184 37.78 -0.28 30.98
N GLU A 185 36.49 -0.49 31.22
CA GLU A 185 35.92 -1.83 31.37
C GLU A 185 35.39 -2.32 30.03
N LEU A 186 35.86 -3.48 29.58
CA LEU A 186 35.44 -4.15 28.36
C LEU A 186 34.61 -5.38 28.73
N VAL A 187 33.41 -5.52 28.16
CA VAL A 187 32.51 -6.64 28.47
C VAL A 187 32.02 -7.31 27.19
N THR A 188 32.21 -8.62 27.03
CA THR A 188 31.61 -9.32 25.89
C THR A 188 30.09 -9.35 26.04
N ASN A 189 29.34 -8.78 25.11
CA ASN A 189 27.90 -8.89 25.06
C ASN A 189 27.42 -8.64 23.63
N ASP A 190 27.12 -9.72 22.90
CA ASP A 190 26.76 -9.63 21.48
C ASP A 190 25.49 -8.83 21.18
N ILE A 191 24.63 -8.65 22.19
CA ILE A 191 23.40 -7.86 22.08
C ILE A 191 23.68 -6.39 22.35
N GLN A 192 24.47 -6.06 23.37
CA GLN A 192 24.73 -4.67 23.76
C GLN A 192 25.90 -4.04 22.99
N ALA A 193 26.76 -4.85 22.39
CA ALA A 193 27.76 -4.43 21.43
C ALA A 193 27.04 -4.14 20.10
N ASP A 194 26.37 -3.01 20.07
CA ASP A 194 25.41 -2.61 19.06
C ASP A 194 25.88 -1.25 18.53
N GLU A 195 26.42 -1.25 17.32
CA GLU A 195 27.05 -0.10 16.66
C GLU A 195 26.05 0.56 15.70
N ASP A 196 25.34 -0.24 14.93
CA ASP A 196 24.35 0.17 13.95
C ASP A 196 22.98 0.46 14.60
N ARG A 197 22.05 0.98 13.81
CA ARG A 197 20.63 1.02 14.15
C ARG A 197 19.92 -0.01 13.29
N PRO A 198 18.83 -0.63 13.77
CA PRO A 198 18.07 -1.54 12.94
C PRO A 198 17.44 -0.78 11.76
N ILE A 199 17.22 -1.50 10.67
CA ILE A 199 16.65 -0.97 9.44
C ILE A 199 15.22 -1.52 9.32
N ALA A 200 14.23 -0.63 9.40
CA ALA A 200 12.84 -0.98 9.12
C ALA A 200 12.62 -1.14 7.61
N HIS A 201 11.85 -2.15 7.24
CA HIS A 201 11.35 -2.32 5.88
C HIS A 201 10.00 -3.03 5.92
N PHE A 202 9.03 -2.58 5.12
CA PHE A 202 7.84 -3.37 4.86
C PHE A 202 7.37 -3.26 3.42
N SER A 203 6.54 -4.22 2.99
CA SER A 203 5.88 -4.27 1.68
C SER A 203 4.40 -4.64 1.83
N VAL A 204 3.59 -4.21 0.85
CA VAL A 204 2.21 -4.72 0.71
C VAL A 204 2.27 -6.16 0.20
N VAL A 205 1.56 -7.07 0.86
CA VAL A 205 1.51 -8.48 0.45
C VAL A 205 0.56 -8.64 -0.73
N ASP A 206 1.07 -9.13 -1.85
CA ASP A 206 0.25 -9.51 -3.00
C ASP A 206 -0.49 -10.82 -2.71
N ARG A 207 -1.82 -10.77 -2.79
CA ARG A 207 -2.71 -11.91 -2.51
C ARG A 207 -3.88 -11.91 -3.46
N LEU A 208 -4.29 -13.11 -3.90
CA LEU A 208 -5.43 -13.27 -4.81
C LEU A 208 -6.76 -12.74 -4.25
N ASP A 209 -6.94 -12.75 -2.93
CA ASP A 209 -8.14 -12.24 -2.27
C ASP A 209 -8.15 -10.71 -2.10
N THR A 210 -7.02 -10.04 -2.34
CA THR A 210 -6.89 -8.58 -2.20
C THR A 210 -6.45 -7.85 -3.47
N SER A 211 -5.88 -8.56 -4.44
CA SER A 211 -5.33 -7.99 -5.68
C SER A 211 -6.36 -7.26 -6.54
N ALA A 212 -7.64 -7.61 -6.43
CA ALA A 212 -8.72 -6.96 -7.19
C ALA A 212 -8.95 -5.50 -6.81
N TYR A 213 -8.48 -5.04 -5.64
CA TYR A 213 -8.77 -3.70 -5.14
C TYR A 213 -7.54 -2.93 -4.64
N ILE A 214 -6.33 -3.47 -4.82
CA ILE A 214 -5.07 -2.80 -4.47
C ILE A 214 -4.31 -2.54 -5.76
N THR A 215 -4.04 -1.27 -6.05
CA THR A 215 -3.22 -0.87 -7.21
C THR A 215 -2.01 -0.08 -6.73
N SER A 216 -0.82 -0.46 -7.18
CA SER A 216 0.37 0.37 -6.99
C SER A 216 0.30 1.58 -7.91
N LEU A 217 0.56 2.76 -7.36
CA LEU A 217 0.67 4.01 -8.12
C LEU A 217 2.15 4.40 -8.27
N ASP A 218 2.39 5.49 -9.00
CA ASP A 218 3.66 6.19 -8.97
C ASP A 218 3.96 6.75 -7.56
N THR A 219 5.21 7.14 -7.31
CA THR A 219 5.63 7.60 -5.99
C THR A 219 4.91 8.86 -5.53
N TYR A 220 4.63 8.95 -4.22
CA TYR A 220 4.12 10.14 -3.57
C TYR A 220 5.28 10.99 -3.03
N GLU A 221 5.38 12.25 -3.46
CA GLU A 221 6.45 13.16 -3.02
C GLU A 221 6.04 13.93 -1.76
N VAL A 222 6.91 13.88 -0.74
CA VAL A 222 6.80 14.73 0.47
C VAL A 222 8.14 15.40 0.71
N ASN A 223 8.17 16.74 0.66
CA ASN A 223 9.38 17.54 0.89
C ASN A 223 10.58 17.12 0.00
N GLY A 224 10.33 16.72 -1.25
CA GLY A 224 11.37 16.28 -2.20
C GLY A 224 11.80 14.82 -2.06
N GLU A 225 11.21 14.05 -1.15
CA GLU A 225 11.45 12.61 -1.00
C GLU A 225 10.29 11.80 -1.57
N GLN A 226 10.61 10.78 -2.35
CA GLN A 226 9.64 9.92 -3.03
C GLN A 226 9.32 8.67 -2.22
N TRP A 227 8.05 8.40 -2.03
CA TRP A 227 7.55 7.27 -1.23
C TRP A 227 6.63 6.38 -2.05
N MET A 228 6.54 5.10 -1.69
CA MET A 228 5.57 4.18 -2.31
C MET A 228 4.13 4.65 -2.03
N PHE A 229 3.28 4.52 -3.05
CA PHE A 229 1.91 4.97 -3.02
C PHE A 229 0.97 3.93 -3.61
N PHE A 230 -0.16 3.70 -2.96
CA PHE A 230 -1.14 2.71 -3.37
C PHE A 230 -2.55 3.30 -3.42
N GLU A 231 -3.35 2.86 -4.38
CA GLU A 231 -4.80 3.06 -4.44
C GLU A 231 -5.53 1.83 -3.90
N ILE A 232 -6.48 2.07 -3.02
CA ILE A 232 -7.40 1.06 -2.49
C ILE A 232 -8.81 1.41 -2.99
N ARG A 233 -9.41 0.50 -3.76
CA ARG A 233 -10.80 0.64 -4.24
C ARG A 233 -11.79 0.10 -3.22
N CYS A 234 -12.70 0.94 -2.77
CA CYS A 234 -13.71 0.62 -1.78
C CYS A 234 -15.12 0.72 -2.38
N PRO A 235 -15.98 -0.28 -2.13
CA PRO A 235 -17.37 -0.23 -2.55
C PRO A 235 -18.22 0.78 -1.76
N GLY A 236 -17.70 1.29 -0.64
CA GLY A 236 -18.45 2.16 0.27
C GLY A 236 -18.58 3.61 -0.22
N ASP A 237 -19.76 4.20 -0.01
CA ASP A 237 -20.03 5.62 -0.14
C ASP A 237 -19.86 6.36 1.21
N GLU A 238 -20.30 7.61 1.34
CA GLU A 238 -20.23 8.35 2.61
C GLU A 238 -21.02 7.69 3.77
N THR A 239 -21.89 6.72 3.48
CA THR A 239 -22.81 6.08 4.41
C THR A 239 -22.51 4.60 4.69
N ASP A 240 -21.70 3.93 3.85
CA ASP A 240 -21.20 2.57 4.07
C ASP A 240 -19.68 2.58 4.31
N PRO A 241 -19.19 2.24 5.52
CA PRO A 241 -17.75 2.28 5.82
C PRO A 241 -16.98 1.31 4.93
N CYS A 242 -15.83 1.76 4.41
CA CYS A 242 -14.93 0.84 3.74
C CYS A 242 -14.44 -0.22 4.75
N GLU A 243 -14.39 -1.49 4.33
CA GLU A 243 -13.79 -2.57 5.12
C GLU A 243 -12.76 -3.37 4.31
N ARG A 244 -12.03 -2.70 3.40
CA ARG A 244 -10.95 -3.33 2.62
C ARG A 244 -9.73 -3.55 3.51
N ARG A 245 -9.30 -4.80 3.63
CA ARG A 245 -8.15 -5.21 4.46
C ARG A 245 -6.89 -5.39 3.62
N VAL A 246 -5.82 -4.74 4.03
CA VAL A 246 -4.50 -4.89 3.43
C VAL A 246 -3.55 -5.55 4.42
N TYR A 247 -2.68 -6.40 3.89
CA TYR A 247 -1.68 -7.15 4.64
C TYR A 247 -0.29 -6.60 4.30
N PHE A 248 0.56 -6.52 5.32
CA PHE A 248 1.91 -5.99 5.24
C PHE A 248 2.90 -7.03 5.77
N ASP A 249 4.03 -7.13 5.09
CA ASP A 249 5.15 -7.99 5.44
C ASP A 249 6.36 -7.11 5.75
N ALA A 250 6.85 -7.19 6.98
CA ALA A 250 8.05 -6.49 7.45
C ALA A 250 9.26 -7.43 7.67
N SER A 251 9.24 -8.65 7.11
CA SER A 251 10.25 -9.70 7.34
C SER A 251 11.65 -9.34 6.83
N LEU A 252 11.76 -8.31 5.99
CA LEU A 252 13.02 -7.74 5.53
C LEU A 252 13.59 -6.69 6.49
N SER A 253 12.90 -6.35 7.58
CA SER A 253 13.49 -5.54 8.64
C SER A 253 14.60 -6.32 9.33
N GLU A 254 15.74 -5.68 9.56
CA GLU A 254 16.91 -6.35 10.12
C GLU A 254 17.82 -5.40 10.89
N ASP A 255 18.52 -5.98 11.85
CA ASP A 255 19.64 -5.37 12.54
C ASP A 255 20.94 -6.01 12.04
N ASN A 256 21.84 -5.18 11.50
CA ASN A 256 23.12 -5.62 10.96
C ASN A 256 24.05 -6.18 12.03
N ASP A 257 23.84 -5.80 13.29
CA ASP A 257 24.61 -6.27 14.43
C ASP A 257 24.16 -7.64 14.95
N SER A 258 23.13 -8.24 14.37
CA SER A 258 22.64 -9.55 14.80
C SER A 258 23.62 -10.68 14.45
N THR A 259 24.19 -11.33 15.47
CA THR A 259 25.18 -12.42 15.30
C THR A 259 24.65 -13.82 15.61
N ASP A 260 23.39 -13.93 16.04
CA ASP A 260 22.81 -15.21 16.48
C ASP A 260 22.04 -15.96 15.38
N GLY A 261 22.13 -15.47 14.14
CA GLY A 261 21.45 -16.03 12.97
C GLY A 261 19.99 -15.62 12.84
N THR A 262 19.51 -14.70 13.67
CA THR A 262 18.19 -14.06 13.51
C THR A 262 18.30 -12.72 12.78
N LYS A 263 17.16 -12.04 12.59
CA LYS A 263 17.11 -10.66 12.07
C LYS A 263 17.40 -9.59 13.11
N GLY A 264 17.60 -9.97 14.38
CA GLY A 264 17.86 -9.03 15.48
C GLY A 264 16.68 -8.14 15.90
N ILE A 265 15.55 -8.15 15.18
CA ILE A 265 14.35 -7.37 15.54
C ILE A 265 13.52 -8.07 16.61
N THR A 266 13.09 -7.31 17.62
CA THR A 266 12.22 -7.78 18.72
C THR A 266 10.80 -7.23 18.66
N GLU A 267 10.64 -6.01 18.13
CA GLU A 267 9.36 -5.30 18.11
C GLU A 267 9.14 -4.53 16.80
N TYR A 268 7.89 -4.51 16.34
CA TYR A 268 7.42 -3.78 15.17
C TYR A 268 6.30 -2.82 15.60
N GLU A 269 6.59 -1.52 15.56
CA GLU A 269 5.66 -0.46 15.89
C GLU A 269 5.08 0.16 14.61
N TRP A 270 3.78 -0.01 14.42
CA TRP A 270 3.04 0.52 13.28
C TRP A 270 2.20 1.73 13.69
N ARG A 271 2.31 2.84 12.96
CA ARG A 271 1.49 4.03 13.15
C ARG A 271 0.71 4.38 11.90
N VAL A 272 -0.62 4.39 12.00
CA VAL A 272 -1.54 4.73 10.91
C VAL A 272 -2.13 6.13 11.12
N TYR A 273 -1.94 7.01 10.14
CA TYR A 273 -2.37 8.41 10.17
C TYR A 273 -3.42 8.68 9.10
N SER A 274 -4.36 9.58 9.39
CA SER A 274 -5.28 10.18 8.41
C SER A 274 -6.23 9.21 7.68
N ASP A 275 -6.55 8.05 8.25
CA ASP A 275 -7.71 7.26 7.82
C ASP A 275 -8.99 7.98 8.25
N ARG A 276 -9.45 8.89 7.40
CA ARG A 276 -10.61 9.77 7.60
C ARG A 276 -11.23 10.15 6.27
N TYR A 277 -12.48 10.60 6.28
CA TYR A 277 -13.15 11.03 5.06
C TYR A 277 -12.50 12.29 4.47
N TYR A 278 -12.54 12.42 3.14
CA TYR A 278 -11.95 13.54 2.39
C TYR A 278 -12.45 14.93 2.83
N ASN A 279 -13.69 15.02 3.34
CA ASN A 279 -14.32 16.26 3.80
C ASN A 279 -14.06 16.58 5.29
N GLN A 280 -13.37 15.71 6.01
CA GLN A 280 -13.08 15.90 7.42
C GLN A 280 -11.79 16.70 7.61
N LEU A 281 -11.86 17.72 8.48
CA LEU A 281 -10.69 18.50 8.87
C LEU A 281 -9.62 17.59 9.49
N PRO A 282 -8.33 17.99 9.39
CA PRO A 282 -7.27 17.28 10.08
C PRO A 282 -7.49 17.22 11.59
N GLY A 283 -7.83 16.04 12.09
CA GLY A 283 -7.69 15.68 13.50
C GLY A 283 -6.38 14.94 13.72
N SER A 284 -5.78 15.13 14.90
CA SER A 284 -4.70 14.28 15.41
C SER A 284 -5.30 13.40 16.50
N PRO A 285 -5.50 12.10 16.21
CA PRO A 285 -4.44 11.15 16.54
C PRO A 285 -4.13 10.16 15.41
N TYR A 286 -2.97 9.51 15.53
CA TYR A 286 -2.66 8.28 14.82
C TYR A 286 -3.13 7.08 15.64
N HIS A 287 -3.31 5.94 14.99
CA HIS A 287 -3.47 4.65 15.66
C HIS A 287 -2.12 3.96 15.75
N GLU A 288 -1.76 3.51 16.95
CA GLU A 288 -0.49 2.81 17.23
C GLU A 288 -0.75 1.32 17.45
N TYR A 289 0.09 0.48 16.85
CA TYR A 289 0.01 -0.96 16.97
C TYR A 289 1.41 -1.55 17.15
N ILE A 290 1.68 -2.06 18.34
CA ILE A 290 2.92 -2.76 18.66
C ILE A 290 2.73 -4.27 18.43
N ARG A 291 3.68 -4.91 17.74
CA ARG A 291 3.66 -6.35 17.41
C ARG A 291 5.03 -6.97 17.66
N GLY A 292 5.05 -8.22 18.12
CA GLY A 292 6.28 -9.03 18.18
C GLY A 292 6.53 -9.86 16.91
N THR A 293 5.81 -9.58 15.83
CA THR A 293 5.91 -10.30 14.54
C THR A 293 5.96 -9.31 13.39
N ASP A 294 6.64 -9.70 12.33
CA ASP A 294 6.79 -8.97 11.07
C ASP A 294 5.49 -8.77 10.26
N SER A 295 4.47 -9.57 10.56
CA SER A 295 3.19 -9.54 9.85
C SER A 295 2.22 -8.54 10.48
N PHE A 296 1.65 -7.65 9.66
CA PHE A 296 0.63 -6.69 10.07
C PHE A 296 -0.53 -6.66 9.07
N SER A 297 -1.73 -6.27 9.53
CA SER A 297 -2.84 -5.99 8.61
C SER A 297 -3.68 -4.84 9.13
N TYR A 298 -4.21 -4.05 8.21
CA TYR A 298 -5.04 -2.90 8.50
C TYR A 298 -6.29 -2.93 7.61
N ALA A 299 -7.45 -2.59 8.19
CA ALA A 299 -8.69 -2.42 7.44
C ALA A 299 -8.95 -0.93 7.28
N PHE A 300 -8.87 -0.46 6.03
CA PHE A 300 -9.11 0.92 5.66
C PHE A 300 -10.59 1.24 5.76
N LYS A 301 -10.92 2.36 6.41
CA LYS A 301 -12.31 2.66 6.78
C LYS A 301 -12.97 3.79 6.00
N ASN A 302 -12.19 4.75 5.54
CA ASN A 302 -12.75 5.98 4.99
C ASN A 302 -12.19 6.27 3.61
N VAL A 303 -13.07 6.74 2.72
CA VAL A 303 -12.70 7.27 1.41
C VAL A 303 -11.97 8.60 1.57
N THR A 304 -10.72 8.65 1.11
CA THR A 304 -9.82 9.81 1.31
C THR A 304 -9.82 10.77 0.12
N VAL A 305 -10.44 10.41 -0.99
CA VAL A 305 -10.53 11.25 -2.19
C VAL A 305 -11.98 11.58 -2.49
N ASN A 306 -12.24 12.81 -2.93
CA ASN A 306 -13.59 13.20 -3.36
C ASN A 306 -14.01 12.35 -4.59
N PRO A 307 -15.21 11.73 -4.61
CA PRO A 307 -15.72 10.95 -5.75
C PRO A 307 -15.65 11.70 -7.10
N ASN A 308 -15.80 13.03 -7.08
CA ASN A 308 -15.75 13.86 -8.29
C ASN A 308 -14.31 14.19 -8.76
N GLY A 309 -13.27 13.65 -8.10
CA GLY A 309 -11.86 13.87 -8.45
C GLY A 309 -11.33 15.30 -8.21
N GLN A 310 -12.15 16.22 -7.68
CA GLN A 310 -11.78 17.64 -7.57
C GLN A 310 -10.94 17.99 -6.34
N ASN A 311 -10.99 17.17 -5.28
CA ASN A 311 -10.21 17.35 -4.06
C ASN A 311 -9.49 16.04 -3.70
N ASN A 312 -8.17 16.03 -3.87
CA ASN A 312 -7.34 15.00 -3.26
C ASN A 312 -7.24 15.33 -1.76
N GLY A 313 -7.92 14.54 -0.93
CA GLY A 313 -7.73 14.63 0.53
C GLY A 313 -6.30 14.26 0.92
N THR A 314 -6.00 14.32 2.21
CA THR A 314 -4.70 13.86 2.71
C THR A 314 -4.63 12.33 2.59
N PRO A 315 -3.63 11.75 1.91
CA PRO A 315 -3.48 10.31 1.86
C PRO A 315 -3.24 9.75 3.27
N ILE A 316 -3.65 8.50 3.46
CA ILE A 316 -3.34 7.73 4.65
C ILE A 316 -1.85 7.44 4.64
N ARG A 317 -1.20 7.61 5.79
CA ARG A 317 0.22 7.33 5.96
C ARG A 317 0.38 6.19 6.95
N ILE A 318 1.21 5.22 6.61
CA ILE A 318 1.62 4.16 7.52
C ILE A 318 3.13 4.28 7.72
N ASP A 319 3.54 4.49 8.97
CA ASP A 319 4.93 4.48 9.39
C ASP A 319 5.20 3.17 10.15
N LEU A 320 6.32 2.51 9.85
CA LEU A 320 6.90 1.41 10.62
C LEU A 320 8.18 1.91 11.31
N THR A 321 8.31 1.60 12.59
CA THR A 321 9.57 1.66 13.36
C THR A 321 9.81 0.29 13.94
N VAL A 322 11.04 -0.21 13.88
CA VAL A 322 11.40 -1.50 14.49
C VAL A 322 12.41 -1.28 15.60
N GLN A 323 12.37 -2.14 16.60
CA GLN A 323 13.30 -2.15 17.71
C GLN A 323 14.12 -3.45 17.71
N ASP A 324 15.41 -3.32 17.90
CA ASP A 324 16.32 -4.46 18.00
C ASP A 324 16.35 -5.08 19.41
N ARG A 325 17.38 -5.89 19.71
CA ARG A 325 17.57 -6.52 21.03
C ARG A 325 18.33 -5.64 22.02
N ALA A 326 19.02 -4.62 21.54
CA ALA A 326 19.69 -3.61 22.37
C ALA A 326 18.72 -2.52 22.84
N ASN A 327 17.49 -2.51 22.31
CA ASN A 327 16.45 -1.50 22.49
C ASN A 327 16.76 -0.20 21.75
N LYS A 328 17.48 -0.24 20.62
CA LYS A 328 17.53 0.90 19.70
C LYS A 328 16.41 0.82 18.68
N ASP A 329 15.86 1.98 18.36
CA ASP A 329 14.83 2.14 17.36
C ASP A 329 15.44 2.49 15.99
N SER A 330 14.81 1.98 14.93
CA SER A 330 15.12 2.31 13.54
C SER A 330 14.70 3.73 13.19
N GLU A 331 15.21 4.22 12.06
CA GLU A 331 14.51 5.29 11.33
C GLU A 331 13.15 4.80 10.82
N LYS A 332 12.24 5.73 10.51
CA LYS A 332 10.89 5.40 10.05
C LYS A 332 10.89 4.95 8.59
N TYR A 333 10.32 3.78 8.34
CA TYR A 333 9.94 3.37 6.99
C TYR A 333 8.48 3.73 6.73
N ARG A 334 8.15 4.27 5.54
CA ARG A 334 6.85 4.88 5.29
C ARG A 334 6.24 4.49 3.95
N MET A 335 4.91 4.36 3.94
CA MET A 335 4.09 4.24 2.74
C MET A 335 2.84 5.12 2.81
N PHE A 336 2.32 5.48 1.64
CA PHE A 336 1.09 6.26 1.49
C PHE A 336 0.00 5.45 0.78
N PHE A 337 -1.25 5.75 1.12
CA PHE A 337 -2.42 5.11 0.54
C PHE A 337 -3.50 6.15 0.26
N GLN A 338 -4.12 6.08 -0.91
CA GLN A 338 -5.39 6.72 -1.18
C GLN A 338 -6.50 5.68 -1.22
N VAL A 339 -7.64 6.02 -0.65
CA VAL A 339 -8.83 5.19 -0.66
C VAL A 339 -9.87 5.89 -1.51
N VAL A 340 -10.35 5.22 -2.54
CA VAL A 340 -11.27 5.76 -3.54
C VAL A 340 -12.53 4.90 -3.65
N PRO A 341 -13.69 5.47 -4.04
CA PRO A 341 -14.86 4.67 -4.38
C PRO A 341 -14.58 3.73 -5.56
N ASP A 342 -15.32 2.63 -5.68
CA ASP A 342 -15.16 1.70 -6.82
C ASP A 342 -15.42 2.39 -8.18
N SER A 343 -16.30 3.40 -8.21
CA SER A 343 -16.59 4.26 -9.37
C SER A 343 -15.55 5.36 -9.65
N PHE A 344 -14.44 5.40 -8.90
CA PHE A 344 -13.45 6.47 -9.07
C PHE A 344 -12.69 6.35 -10.39
N GLY A 345 -12.74 7.43 -11.17
CA GLY A 345 -12.13 7.50 -12.49
C GLY A 345 -12.95 6.86 -13.61
N ASP A 346 -14.20 6.46 -13.31
CA ASP A 346 -15.12 5.92 -14.30
C ASP A 346 -15.58 6.99 -15.30
N ALA A 347 -15.71 6.62 -16.58
CA ALA A 347 -16.14 7.53 -17.63
C ALA A 347 -17.67 7.51 -17.72
N ALA A 348 -18.31 8.67 -17.85
CA ALA A 348 -19.76 8.69 -18.03
C ALA A 348 -20.14 8.08 -19.39
N ALA A 349 -21.13 7.18 -19.41
CA ALA A 349 -21.69 6.64 -20.64
C ALA A 349 -22.08 7.70 -21.67
N GLU A 350 -21.53 7.56 -22.87
CA GLU A 350 -21.84 8.38 -24.03
C GLU A 350 -22.81 7.65 -24.95
N VAL A 351 -23.99 8.24 -25.19
CA VAL A 351 -25.03 7.68 -26.04
C VAL A 351 -25.47 8.71 -27.09
N SER A 352 -25.50 8.28 -28.35
CA SER A 352 -25.99 9.08 -29.47
C SER A 352 -27.37 8.60 -29.91
N ILE A 353 -28.39 9.44 -29.79
CA ILE A 353 -29.73 9.18 -30.35
C ILE A 353 -29.75 9.63 -31.82
N THR A 354 -30.05 8.70 -32.73
CA THR A 354 -30.08 8.97 -34.17
C THR A 354 -31.49 9.22 -34.70
N ASN A 355 -32.51 8.67 -34.04
CA ASN A 355 -33.91 8.86 -34.40
C ASN A 355 -34.80 8.72 -33.15
N PRO A 356 -35.86 9.52 -32.97
CA PRO A 356 -36.18 10.72 -33.73
C PRO A 356 -35.24 11.88 -33.37
N THR A 357 -35.12 12.88 -34.25
CA THR A 357 -34.51 14.17 -33.93
C THR A 357 -35.56 15.16 -33.43
N ALA A 358 -35.11 16.19 -32.70
CA ALA A 358 -36.01 17.18 -32.13
C ALA A 358 -36.80 17.92 -33.22
N GLY A 359 -38.12 17.86 -33.14
CA GLY A 359 -39.06 18.46 -34.09
C GLY A 359 -39.56 17.49 -35.17
N ASP A 360 -39.07 16.25 -35.21
CA ASP A 360 -39.50 15.27 -36.20
C ASP A 360 -41.00 15.05 -36.19
N THR A 361 -41.57 14.98 -37.38
CA THR A 361 -43.00 14.78 -37.58
C THR A 361 -43.31 13.29 -37.68
N GLN A 362 -44.23 12.81 -36.84
CA GLN A 362 -44.72 11.44 -36.82
C GLN A 362 -46.12 11.38 -37.43
N SER A 363 -46.36 10.35 -38.24
CA SER A 363 -47.64 10.05 -38.87
C SER A 363 -48.12 8.60 -38.66
N GLY A 364 -47.31 7.78 -37.99
CA GLY A 364 -47.63 6.38 -37.68
C GLY A 364 -48.06 6.20 -36.23
N ALA A 365 -48.55 5.00 -35.92
CA ALA A 365 -48.97 4.59 -34.56
C ALA A 365 -47.80 4.46 -33.57
N PHE A 366 -46.56 4.41 -34.04
CA PHE A 366 -45.36 4.18 -33.24
C PHE A 366 -44.27 5.20 -33.53
N VAL A 367 -43.48 5.51 -32.51
CA VAL A 367 -42.20 6.21 -32.62
C VAL A 367 -41.08 5.24 -32.25
N TRP A 368 -40.04 5.21 -33.09
CA TRP A 368 -38.84 4.38 -32.90
C TRP A 368 -37.69 5.24 -32.40
N ILE A 369 -37.17 4.91 -31.23
CA ILE A 369 -36.00 5.53 -30.61
C ILE A 369 -34.80 4.64 -30.93
N ASN A 370 -33.97 5.09 -31.85
CA ASN A 370 -32.77 4.39 -32.28
C ASN A 370 -31.54 5.17 -31.87
N GLY A 371 -30.47 4.46 -31.52
CA GLY A 371 -29.21 5.07 -31.17
C GLY A 371 -28.09 4.05 -31.02
N SER A 372 -26.93 4.55 -30.61
CA SER A 372 -25.76 3.72 -30.33
C SER A 372 -25.01 4.24 -29.10
N VAL A 373 -24.39 3.33 -28.36
CA VAL A 373 -23.44 3.65 -27.28
C VAL A 373 -22.08 3.97 -27.91
N THR A 374 -21.60 5.20 -27.71
CA THR A 374 -20.39 5.72 -28.37
C THR A 374 -19.13 5.61 -27.52
N GLY A 375 -19.25 5.47 -26.19
CA GLY A 375 -18.11 5.34 -25.29
C GLY A 375 -18.51 5.36 -23.81
N GLY A 376 -17.51 5.22 -22.94
CA GLY A 376 -17.68 5.32 -21.48
C GLY A 376 -18.53 4.22 -20.86
N VAL A 377 -18.49 3.00 -21.43
CA VAL A 377 -19.07 1.80 -20.80
C VAL A 377 -18.05 0.68 -20.67
N GLU A 378 -17.73 0.30 -19.45
CA GLU A 378 -16.61 -0.56 -19.08
C GLU A 378 -17.05 -2.01 -18.82
N GLU A 379 -18.25 -2.22 -18.28
CA GLU A 379 -18.74 -3.54 -17.83
C GLU A 379 -19.95 -4.09 -18.64
N SER A 380 -20.30 -3.44 -19.77
CA SER A 380 -21.43 -3.84 -20.62
C SER A 380 -22.77 -3.89 -19.88
N ASP A 381 -22.95 -3.03 -18.88
CA ASP A 381 -24.07 -3.00 -17.95
C ASP A 381 -24.97 -1.77 -18.15
N LEU A 382 -24.80 -1.05 -19.26
CA LEU A 382 -25.62 0.09 -19.59
C LEU A 382 -27.06 -0.32 -19.93
N SER A 383 -28.02 0.41 -19.35
CA SER A 383 -29.45 0.31 -19.59
C SER A 383 -30.03 1.63 -20.07
N ILE A 384 -30.86 1.57 -21.11
CA ILE A 384 -31.57 2.72 -21.68
C ILE A 384 -33.06 2.49 -21.53
N TYR A 385 -33.74 3.45 -20.92
CA TYR A 385 -35.19 3.45 -20.71
C TYR A 385 -35.82 4.61 -21.48
N VAL A 386 -36.94 4.36 -22.16
CA VAL A 386 -37.69 5.39 -22.88
C VAL A 386 -39.16 5.38 -22.46
N ALA A 387 -39.76 6.56 -22.36
CA ALA A 387 -41.17 6.71 -22.00
C ALA A 387 -41.78 7.99 -22.59
N LEU A 388 -43.12 8.02 -22.67
CA LEU A 388 -43.88 9.22 -23.06
C LEU A 388 -44.20 10.15 -21.88
N SER A 389 -43.88 9.72 -20.65
CA SER A 389 -43.94 10.53 -19.43
C SER A 389 -42.65 10.37 -18.63
N GLY A 390 -42.03 11.47 -18.22
CA GLY A 390 -40.80 11.44 -17.43
C GLY A 390 -40.94 10.74 -16.08
N SER A 391 -42.14 10.74 -15.49
CA SER A 391 -42.42 10.01 -14.25
C SER A 391 -42.35 8.50 -14.43
N ASP A 392 -42.63 7.98 -15.63
CA ASP A 392 -42.68 6.54 -15.89
C ASP A 392 -41.27 5.91 -15.89
N LEU A 393 -40.22 6.71 -16.13
CA LEU A 393 -38.82 6.27 -16.11
C LEU A 393 -38.33 5.79 -14.74
N ASN A 394 -38.97 6.24 -13.65
CA ASN A 394 -38.57 5.95 -12.27
C ASN A 394 -39.65 5.19 -11.49
N LEU A 395 -40.61 4.56 -12.20
CA LEU A 395 -41.58 3.66 -11.58
C LEU A 395 -40.91 2.36 -11.11
N THR A 396 -41.58 1.66 -10.19
CA THR A 396 -41.14 0.32 -9.77
C THR A 396 -41.20 -0.68 -10.93
N PRO A 397 -40.41 -1.77 -10.92
CA PRO A 397 -40.40 -2.75 -12.03
C PRO A 397 -41.80 -3.29 -12.39
N THR A 398 -42.65 -3.56 -11.40
CA THR A 398 -44.04 -4.01 -11.62
C THR A 398 -44.89 -2.96 -12.36
N GLN A 399 -44.68 -1.68 -12.07
CA GLN A 399 -45.40 -0.58 -12.71
C GLN A 399 -44.84 -0.28 -14.11
N GLN A 400 -43.52 -0.34 -14.29
CA GLN A 400 -42.89 -0.26 -15.62
C GLN A 400 -43.37 -1.38 -16.54
N PHE A 401 -43.54 -2.60 -16.01
CA PHE A 401 -44.12 -3.72 -16.76
C PHE A 401 -45.52 -3.38 -17.30
N ALA A 402 -46.40 -2.82 -16.47
CA ALA A 402 -47.73 -2.40 -16.92
C ALA A 402 -47.68 -1.32 -18.01
N ARG A 403 -46.71 -0.38 -17.93
CA ARG A 403 -46.49 0.64 -18.97
C ARG A 403 -45.92 0.04 -20.26
N ALA A 404 -45.05 -0.97 -20.15
CA ALA A 404 -44.49 -1.69 -21.30
C ALA A 404 -45.57 -2.45 -22.07
N GLN A 405 -46.52 -3.09 -21.38
CA GLN A 405 -47.68 -3.75 -22.01
C GLN A 405 -48.56 -2.77 -22.80
N ALA A 406 -48.64 -1.51 -22.35
CA ALA A 406 -49.32 -0.44 -23.07
C ALA A 406 -48.45 0.24 -24.14
N MET A 407 -47.22 -0.25 -24.36
CA MET A 407 -46.20 0.35 -25.24
C MET A 407 -45.92 1.84 -24.92
N LYS A 408 -46.09 2.25 -23.65
CA LYS A 408 -45.80 3.61 -23.16
C LYS A 408 -44.43 3.74 -22.49
N PHE A 409 -43.77 2.60 -22.31
CA PHE A 409 -42.44 2.46 -21.76
C PHE A 409 -41.71 1.35 -22.53
N ASN A 410 -40.41 1.49 -22.75
CA ASN A 410 -39.58 0.44 -23.32
C ASN A 410 -38.15 0.57 -22.81
N SER A 411 -37.37 -0.51 -22.84
CA SER A 411 -36.01 -0.51 -22.33
C SER A 411 -35.10 -1.50 -23.04
N SER A 412 -33.81 -1.16 -23.10
CA SER A 412 -32.72 -2.06 -23.48
C SER A 412 -31.70 -2.09 -22.36
N SER A 413 -31.03 -3.23 -22.16
CA SER A 413 -30.07 -3.45 -21.08
C SER A 413 -28.90 -4.28 -21.57
N ASN A 414 -27.84 -4.32 -20.77
CA ASN A 414 -26.57 -4.99 -21.08
C ASN A 414 -25.90 -4.45 -22.35
N LEU A 415 -25.96 -3.14 -22.55
CA LEU A 415 -25.35 -2.48 -23.70
C LEU A 415 -23.87 -2.20 -23.41
N ALA A 416 -23.02 -2.43 -24.41
CA ALA A 416 -21.59 -2.17 -24.36
C ALA A 416 -21.20 -1.07 -25.35
N ASN A 417 -19.95 -0.58 -25.29
CA ASN A 417 -19.41 0.33 -26.30
C ASN A 417 -19.60 -0.21 -27.72
N GLY A 418 -20.20 0.59 -28.60
CA GLY A 418 -20.53 0.23 -29.98
C GLY A 418 -21.86 -0.51 -30.16
N ALA A 419 -22.59 -0.82 -29.09
CA ALA A 419 -23.91 -1.45 -29.20
C ALA A 419 -24.94 -0.48 -29.79
N GLU A 420 -25.75 -0.99 -30.72
CA GLU A 420 -26.93 -0.29 -31.24
C GLU A 420 -28.18 -0.74 -30.48
N PHE A 421 -29.12 0.19 -30.29
CA PHE A 421 -30.42 -0.11 -29.69
C PHE A 421 -31.55 0.48 -30.51
N SER A 422 -32.72 -0.16 -30.44
CA SER A 422 -33.96 0.27 -31.08
C SER A 422 -35.12 -0.02 -30.14
N LEU A 423 -35.79 1.04 -29.69
CA LEU A 423 -36.89 0.99 -28.72
C LEU A 423 -38.13 1.61 -29.34
N THR A 424 -39.30 1.04 -29.10
CA THR A 424 -40.56 1.52 -29.68
C THR A 424 -41.55 1.97 -28.61
N LEU A 425 -42.27 3.05 -28.90
CA LEU A 425 -43.38 3.57 -28.08
C LEU A 425 -44.61 3.81 -28.96
N SER A 426 -45.79 3.45 -28.47
CA SER A 426 -47.06 3.73 -29.13
C SER A 426 -47.50 5.18 -28.87
N ILE A 427 -47.80 5.89 -29.93
CA ILE A 427 -48.26 7.30 -29.95
C ILE A 427 -49.66 7.43 -30.58
N GLU A 428 -50.31 6.32 -30.92
CA GLU A 428 -51.59 6.28 -31.65
C GLU A 428 -52.74 7.02 -30.94
N ASP A 429 -52.86 6.84 -29.63
CA ASP A 429 -53.84 7.49 -28.76
C ASP A 429 -53.55 8.97 -28.48
N LEU A 430 -52.41 9.49 -28.92
CA LEU A 430 -52.02 10.89 -28.73
C LEU A 430 -52.42 11.80 -29.89
N TYR A 431 -52.83 11.22 -31.02
CA TYR A 431 -53.28 11.98 -32.17
C TYR A 431 -54.65 12.62 -31.94
N LEU A 432 -54.83 13.85 -32.41
CA LEU A 432 -56.10 14.58 -32.32
C LEU A 432 -56.64 14.94 -33.71
N GLU A 433 -57.97 14.91 -33.84
CA GLU A 433 -58.65 15.35 -35.06
C GLU A 433 -58.45 16.85 -35.30
N GLY A 434 -57.99 17.20 -36.50
CA GLY A 434 -57.82 18.59 -36.92
C GLY A 434 -56.75 19.41 -36.19
N GLN A 435 -56.00 18.82 -35.25
CA GLN A 435 -54.95 19.51 -34.47
C GLN A 435 -53.67 18.67 -34.40
N GLY A 436 -52.53 19.32 -34.67
CA GLY A 436 -51.22 18.71 -34.43
C GLY A 436 -50.89 18.75 -32.94
N VAL A 437 -50.21 17.72 -32.45
CA VAL A 437 -49.84 17.60 -31.03
C VAL A 437 -48.32 17.55 -30.90
N SER A 438 -47.77 18.28 -29.93
CA SER A 438 -46.35 18.14 -29.58
C SER A 438 -46.22 17.18 -28.39
N GLN A 439 -45.40 16.16 -28.53
CA GLN A 439 -45.18 15.14 -27.50
C GLN A 439 -43.68 15.07 -27.17
N THR A 440 -43.36 14.91 -25.89
CA THR A 440 -41.99 14.71 -25.43
C THR A 440 -41.72 13.22 -25.19
N VAL A 441 -40.64 12.71 -25.77
CA VAL A 441 -40.06 11.41 -25.43
C VAL A 441 -38.99 11.65 -24.38
N TYR A 442 -39.10 10.95 -23.24
CA TYR A 442 -38.14 11.01 -22.15
C TYR A 442 -37.24 9.78 -22.21
N ILE A 443 -35.94 9.99 -21.99
CA ILE A 443 -34.91 8.96 -22.05
C ILE A 443 -34.12 9.00 -20.75
N LYS A 444 -33.91 7.85 -20.12
CA LYS A 444 -32.97 7.65 -19.01
C LYS A 444 -31.89 6.67 -19.46
N ILE A 445 -30.64 7.09 -19.32
CA ILE A 445 -29.45 6.28 -19.55
C ILE A 445 -28.87 5.99 -18.16
N GLN A 446 -28.70 4.71 -17.84
CA GLN A 446 -28.29 4.23 -16.53
C GLN A 446 -27.16 3.22 -16.72
N GLU A 447 -25.99 3.53 -16.18
CA GLU A 447 -24.84 2.65 -16.15
C GLU A 447 -24.76 1.96 -14.80
N GLY A 448 -24.74 0.64 -14.79
CA GLY A 448 -24.84 -0.17 -13.57
C GLY A 448 -26.02 0.19 -12.66
N ASN A 449 -25.95 -0.29 -11.41
CA ASN A 449 -26.95 0.06 -10.39
C ASN A 449 -26.59 1.35 -9.64
N ASP A 450 -25.31 1.71 -9.60
CA ASP A 450 -24.76 2.79 -8.77
C ASP A 450 -24.32 4.02 -9.59
N GLY A 451 -24.35 3.93 -10.93
CA GLY A 451 -24.04 5.06 -11.80
C GLY A 451 -25.10 6.16 -11.75
N GLU A 452 -24.67 7.42 -11.85
CA GLU A 452 -25.58 8.56 -11.89
C GLU A 452 -26.37 8.58 -13.22
N PRO A 453 -27.72 8.53 -13.20
CA PRO A 453 -28.51 8.47 -14.42
C PRO A 453 -28.48 9.76 -15.22
N ILE A 454 -28.27 9.64 -16.53
CA ILE A 454 -28.38 10.76 -17.49
C ILE A 454 -29.80 10.80 -18.05
N TYR A 455 -30.44 11.96 -17.98
CA TYR A 455 -31.78 12.18 -18.55
C TYR A 455 -31.71 13.04 -19.81
N GLN A 456 -32.35 12.58 -20.88
CA GLN A 456 -32.53 13.32 -22.13
C GLN A 456 -34.01 13.45 -22.48
N GLN A 457 -34.32 14.44 -23.31
CA GLN A 457 -35.68 14.70 -23.80
C GLN A 457 -35.66 15.04 -25.28
N ILE A 458 -36.58 14.47 -26.04
CA ILE A 458 -36.73 14.74 -27.47
C ILE A 458 -38.18 15.12 -27.72
N GLN A 459 -38.40 16.31 -28.28
CA GLN A 459 -39.72 16.75 -28.69
C GLN A 459 -40.02 16.24 -30.10
N ILE A 460 -41.18 15.61 -30.29
CA ILE A 460 -41.71 15.16 -31.58
C ILE A 460 -43.05 15.86 -31.86
N ASN A 461 -43.41 15.95 -33.14
CA ASN A 461 -44.66 16.54 -33.59
C ASN A 461 -45.55 15.46 -34.22
N LEU A 462 -46.79 15.36 -33.78
CA LEU A 462 -47.80 14.47 -34.32
C LEU A 462 -48.67 15.25 -35.30
N ILE A 463 -48.87 14.73 -36.51
CA ILE A 463 -49.76 15.38 -37.49
C ILE A 463 -51.23 15.34 -37.04
N PRO A 464 -52.08 16.29 -37.46
CA PRO A 464 -53.52 16.16 -37.27
C PRO A 464 -54.06 14.89 -37.92
N LEU A 465 -55.02 14.21 -37.26
CA LEU A 465 -55.86 13.24 -37.97
C LEU A 465 -56.74 14.01 -38.95
N VAL A 466 -56.72 13.56 -40.20
CA VAL A 466 -57.67 14.02 -41.21
C VAL A 466 -59.02 13.43 -40.82
N ALA A 467 -60.00 14.28 -40.49
CA ALA A 467 -61.37 13.84 -40.32
C ALA A 467 -61.76 13.05 -41.59
N GLY A 468 -62.07 11.76 -41.43
CA GLY A 468 -62.57 10.96 -42.54
C GLY A 468 -63.76 11.68 -43.17
N ASP A 469 -63.88 11.62 -44.50
CA ASP A 469 -65.03 12.22 -45.20
C ASP A 469 -66.33 11.71 -44.53
N PRO A 470 -67.10 12.59 -43.86
CA PRO A 470 -68.28 12.18 -43.12
C PRO A 470 -69.32 11.52 -44.03
N CYS A 471 -69.25 11.73 -45.35
CA CYS A 471 -70.11 11.09 -46.34
C CYS A 471 -69.78 9.61 -46.62
N VAL A 472 -68.60 9.13 -46.19
CA VAL A 472 -68.19 7.72 -46.33
C VAL A 472 -68.61 6.90 -45.10
N THR A 473 -68.55 7.49 -43.91
CA THR A 473 -68.90 6.83 -42.64
C THR A 473 -70.39 6.96 -42.30
N ASP A 474 -71.04 8.05 -42.70
CA ASP A 474 -72.49 8.22 -42.67
C ASP A 474 -72.96 8.94 -43.95
N PRO A 475 -73.48 8.20 -44.96
CA PRO A 475 -73.97 8.78 -46.20
C PRO A 475 -75.12 9.80 -46.02
N ASN A 476 -75.69 9.93 -44.82
CA ASN A 476 -76.74 10.89 -44.49
C ASN A 476 -76.26 12.08 -43.64
N ALA A 477 -74.95 12.25 -43.43
CA ALA A 477 -74.41 13.40 -42.73
C ALA A 477 -74.76 14.72 -43.45
N GLU A 478 -75.04 15.77 -42.67
CA GLU A 478 -75.51 17.06 -43.18
C GLU A 478 -74.41 17.72 -44.06
N GLY A 479 -74.67 17.84 -45.37
CA GLY A 479 -73.70 18.31 -46.37
C GLY A 479 -73.34 17.28 -47.46
N CYS A 480 -73.79 16.04 -47.33
CA CYS A 480 -73.63 15.00 -48.36
C CYS A 480 -74.81 15.04 -49.36
N GLU A 481 -74.56 15.42 -50.62
CA GLU A 481 -75.60 15.56 -51.62
C GLU A 481 -76.19 14.20 -52.07
N THR A 482 -77.51 14.08 -52.02
CA THR A 482 -78.26 12.99 -52.64
C THR A 482 -78.77 13.45 -54.00
N ASN A 483 -78.29 12.89 -55.11
CA ASN A 483 -79.03 12.96 -56.37
C ASN A 483 -78.75 11.83 -57.36
N THR A 484 -79.87 11.36 -57.91
CA THR A 484 -80.11 10.31 -58.89
C THR A 484 -79.72 10.68 -60.32
N GLY A 485 -79.00 9.76 -61.00
CA GLY A 485 -79.27 9.30 -62.37
C GLY A 485 -78.56 9.95 -63.58
N GLY A 486 -77.79 9.14 -64.32
CA GLY A 486 -77.82 9.12 -65.80
C GLY A 486 -76.56 9.44 -66.64
N GLU A 487 -75.75 8.39 -66.88
CA GLU A 487 -74.98 8.02 -68.10
C GLU A 487 -73.90 8.92 -68.80
N ASN A 488 -72.70 8.31 -68.89
CA ASN A 488 -71.68 8.24 -69.98
C ASN A 488 -70.98 9.56 -70.42
N THR A 489 -69.66 9.71 -70.38
CA THR A 489 -68.63 8.89 -71.08
C THR A 489 -67.21 9.21 -70.55
N GLU A 490 -66.36 8.18 -70.53
CA GLU A 490 -64.90 8.07 -70.32
C GLU A 490 -64.00 9.33 -70.21
N SER A 491 -63.10 9.33 -69.21
CA SER A 491 -61.63 9.31 -69.42
C SER A 491 -60.87 9.50 -68.09
N GLY A 492 -59.88 8.62 -67.83
CA GLY A 492 -58.69 8.94 -67.03
C GLY A 492 -58.69 8.49 -65.58
N GLY A 493 -58.41 7.21 -65.35
CA GLY A 493 -58.09 6.69 -64.02
C GLY A 493 -56.66 7.06 -63.58
N ASP A 494 -56.50 7.30 -62.29
CA ASP A 494 -55.41 6.73 -61.49
C ASP A 494 -55.75 6.86 -59.99
N SER A 495 -56.29 5.77 -59.44
CA SER A 495 -56.53 5.60 -58.00
C SER A 495 -55.40 4.74 -57.44
N ASN A 496 -54.36 5.39 -56.91
CA ASN A 496 -53.19 4.73 -56.34
C ASN A 496 -53.32 4.60 -54.81
N LEU A 497 -54.39 3.94 -54.34
CA LEU A 497 -54.65 3.70 -52.91
C LEU A 497 -55.00 2.22 -52.63
N LEU A 498 -54.35 1.27 -53.31
CA LEU A 498 -54.51 -0.16 -52.98
C LEU A 498 -53.31 -1.07 -53.28
N VAL A 499 -52.09 -0.54 -53.48
CA VAL A 499 -50.87 -1.38 -53.62
C VAL A 499 -49.63 -0.69 -53.04
N ILE A 500 -49.42 -0.77 -51.72
CA ILE A 500 -48.09 -0.87 -51.08
C ILE A 500 -48.23 -1.69 -49.78
N ILE A 501 -48.41 -3.01 -49.90
CA ILE A 501 -48.18 -3.97 -48.80
C ILE A 501 -47.19 -5.10 -49.19
N ALA A 502 -46.67 -5.16 -50.42
CA ALA A 502 -46.00 -6.37 -50.89
C ALA A 502 -44.52 -6.27 -51.33
N ILE A 503 -43.75 -5.20 -51.03
CA ILE A 503 -42.34 -5.10 -51.50
C ILE A 503 -41.29 -4.79 -50.41
N VAL A 504 -41.63 -4.77 -49.12
CA VAL A 504 -40.62 -4.53 -48.04
C VAL A 504 -40.09 -5.83 -47.39
N PHE A 505 -40.77 -6.97 -47.58
CA PHE A 505 -40.40 -8.23 -46.90
C PHE A 505 -39.27 -9.03 -47.56
N VAL A 506 -38.95 -8.79 -48.83
CA VAL A 506 -37.93 -9.59 -49.58
C VAL A 506 -36.50 -9.07 -49.34
N VAL A 507 -36.32 -7.79 -49.00
CA VAL A 507 -35.00 -7.21 -48.72
C VAL A 507 -34.53 -7.56 -47.29
N LEU A 508 -35.47 -7.66 -46.34
CA LEU A 508 -35.19 -8.01 -44.94
C LEU A 508 -34.74 -9.46 -44.74
N LEU A 509 -35.32 -10.43 -45.46
CA LEU A 509 -34.88 -11.84 -45.40
C LEU A 509 -33.50 -12.07 -46.04
N GLY A 510 -33.14 -11.28 -47.06
CA GLY A 510 -31.84 -11.38 -47.74
C GLY A 510 -30.65 -10.96 -46.87
N ILE A 511 -30.84 -9.97 -45.99
CA ILE A 511 -29.77 -9.47 -45.10
C ILE A 511 -29.53 -10.42 -43.93
N VAL A 512 -30.60 -10.99 -43.35
CA VAL A 512 -30.50 -11.99 -42.26
C VAL A 512 -29.90 -13.32 -42.77
N PHE A 513 -30.17 -13.72 -44.02
CA PHE A 513 -29.57 -14.92 -44.58
C PHE A 513 -28.09 -14.73 -44.95
N ALA A 514 -27.68 -13.51 -45.33
CA ALA A 514 -26.29 -13.18 -45.65
C ALA A 514 -25.37 -13.15 -44.42
N THR A 515 -25.88 -12.71 -43.26
CA THR A 515 -25.12 -12.72 -41.99
C THR A 515 -24.94 -14.13 -41.43
N VAL A 516 -25.96 -15.00 -41.54
CA VAL A 516 -25.84 -16.41 -41.08
C VAL A 516 -24.88 -17.23 -41.94
N LEU A 517 -24.73 -16.91 -43.23
CA LEU A 517 -23.77 -17.60 -44.12
C LEU A 517 -22.33 -17.12 -43.99
N LEU A 518 -22.08 -15.88 -43.53
CA LEU A 518 -20.72 -15.36 -43.31
C LEU A 518 -20.07 -15.83 -42.00
N VAL A 519 -20.83 -16.37 -41.05
CA VAL A 519 -20.30 -16.98 -39.80
C VAL A 519 -19.83 -18.44 -40.01
N ARG A 520 -20.05 -19.04 -41.19
CA ARG A 520 -19.70 -20.44 -41.50
C ARG A 520 -18.36 -20.63 -42.25
N GLY A 521 -17.34 -19.81 -41.99
CA GLY A 521 -16.02 -19.97 -42.61
C GLY A 521 -14.83 -19.69 -41.69
N ARG A 522 -14.07 -20.76 -41.36
CA ARG A 522 -12.86 -20.85 -40.49
C ARG A 522 -13.21 -21.00 -39.01
N GLY A 523 -12.73 -22.00 -38.25
CA GLY A 523 -11.76 -23.06 -38.50
C GLY A 523 -11.09 -23.44 -37.17
N SER A 524 -11.45 -24.60 -36.64
CA SER A 524 -10.69 -25.56 -35.80
C SER A 524 -9.43 -25.09 -35.04
N SER A 525 -9.39 -25.26 -33.70
CA SER A 525 -8.66 -26.36 -33.01
C SER A 525 -8.67 -26.23 -31.46
N ASP A 526 -9.14 -27.32 -30.83
CA ASP A 526 -9.11 -27.88 -29.46
C ASP A 526 -8.47 -27.19 -28.22
N ALA A 527 -9.20 -27.39 -27.10
CA ALA A 527 -8.81 -27.75 -25.70
C ALA A 527 -9.28 -26.74 -24.63
N ASP A 528 -10.48 -26.95 -24.04
CA ASP A 528 -10.80 -27.69 -22.80
C ASP A 528 -10.66 -26.87 -21.50
N SER A 529 -11.81 -26.48 -20.92
CA SER A 529 -12.03 -26.43 -19.48
C SER A 529 -13.51 -26.11 -19.21
N GLY A 530 -14.20 -27.06 -18.56
CA GLY A 530 -15.65 -27.18 -18.57
C GLY A 530 -16.44 -26.24 -17.65
N MET A 531 -17.67 -25.98 -18.09
CA MET A 531 -18.88 -25.94 -17.26
C MET A 531 -20.07 -26.23 -18.19
N GLY A 532 -21.00 -27.09 -17.76
CA GLY A 532 -21.92 -27.83 -18.62
C GLY A 532 -22.77 -26.99 -19.59
N GLU A 533 -22.40 -27.07 -20.87
CA GLU A 533 -23.20 -26.60 -22.00
C GLU A 533 -24.28 -27.66 -22.30
N VAL A 534 -25.56 -27.31 -22.10
CA VAL A 534 -26.67 -28.12 -22.60
C VAL A 534 -26.76 -27.86 -24.11
N THR A 535 -26.03 -28.68 -24.87
CA THR A 535 -26.08 -28.69 -26.33
C THR A 535 -27.46 -29.19 -26.78
N PHE A 536 -28.35 -28.29 -27.21
CA PHE A 536 -29.62 -28.68 -27.83
C PHE A 536 -29.39 -28.99 -29.32
N GLY A 537 -28.86 -30.19 -29.57
CA GLY A 537 -28.88 -30.80 -30.89
C GLY A 537 -30.29 -31.23 -31.26
N GLY A 538 -30.84 -30.68 -32.35
CA GLY A 538 -32.06 -31.19 -32.97
C GLY A 538 -33.15 -30.16 -33.28
N VAL A 539 -32.81 -29.05 -33.94
CA VAL A 539 -33.82 -28.07 -34.43
C VAL A 539 -34.25 -28.34 -35.88
N GLU A 540 -33.71 -29.40 -36.52
CA GLU A 540 -33.98 -29.63 -37.95
C GLU A 540 -35.35 -30.28 -38.23
N THR A 541 -36.12 -30.66 -37.20
CA THR A 541 -37.47 -31.25 -37.37
C THR A 541 -38.49 -30.85 -36.28
N MET A 542 -38.27 -29.75 -35.57
CA MET A 542 -39.14 -29.34 -34.45
C MET A 542 -40.31 -28.48 -34.94
N ASP A 543 -41.51 -28.67 -34.37
CA ASP A 543 -42.68 -27.83 -34.66
C ASP A 543 -42.32 -26.36 -34.36
N PRO A 544 -42.50 -25.41 -35.31
CA PRO A 544 -42.21 -23.99 -35.12
C PRO A 544 -42.80 -23.40 -33.84
N LYS A 545 -43.97 -23.90 -33.41
CA LYS A 545 -44.60 -23.52 -32.14
C LYS A 545 -43.73 -23.88 -30.95
N GLU A 546 -43.09 -25.05 -30.97
CA GLU A 546 -42.32 -25.58 -29.84
C GLU A 546 -40.94 -24.94 -29.74
N ALA A 547 -40.34 -24.52 -30.86
CA ALA A 547 -39.15 -23.68 -30.86
C ALA A 547 -39.43 -22.30 -30.22
N TYR A 548 -40.59 -21.70 -30.52
CA TYR A 548 -41.01 -20.43 -29.92
C TYR A 548 -41.29 -20.54 -28.42
N VAL A 549 -41.88 -21.66 -27.96
CA VAL A 549 -42.04 -21.96 -26.52
C VAL A 549 -40.68 -22.03 -25.80
N GLN A 550 -39.69 -22.70 -26.39
CA GLN A 550 -38.36 -22.83 -25.79
C GLN A 550 -37.62 -21.47 -25.70
N GLN A 551 -37.83 -20.58 -26.66
CA GLN A 551 -37.30 -19.21 -26.61
C GLN A 551 -37.90 -18.40 -25.45
N LEU A 552 -39.20 -18.52 -25.20
CA LEU A 552 -39.86 -17.85 -24.08
C LEU A 552 -39.39 -18.42 -22.73
N ILE A 553 -39.18 -19.73 -22.63
CA ILE A 553 -38.63 -20.33 -21.40
C ILE A 553 -37.21 -19.83 -21.14
N ALA A 554 -36.38 -19.69 -22.18
CA ALA A 554 -35.03 -19.13 -22.06
C ALA A 554 -35.00 -17.65 -21.62
N GLN A 555 -36.09 -16.91 -21.86
CA GLN A 555 -36.32 -15.54 -21.36
C GLN A 555 -36.90 -15.50 -19.94
N GLY A 556 -36.99 -16.65 -19.26
CA GLY A 556 -37.42 -16.77 -17.86
C GLY A 556 -38.93 -16.94 -17.66
N TYR A 557 -39.70 -17.18 -18.72
CA TYR A 557 -41.14 -17.42 -18.60
C TYR A 557 -41.42 -18.87 -18.13
N PRO A 558 -42.38 -19.09 -17.20
CA PRO A 558 -42.83 -20.43 -16.84
C PRO A 558 -43.43 -21.17 -18.06
N GLU A 559 -43.14 -22.46 -18.22
CA GLU A 559 -43.53 -23.26 -19.41
C GLU A 559 -45.03 -23.19 -19.74
N GLU A 560 -45.90 -23.21 -18.73
CA GLU A 560 -47.35 -23.13 -18.92
C GLU A 560 -47.78 -21.78 -19.54
N THR A 561 -47.09 -20.69 -19.17
CA THR A 561 -47.32 -19.35 -19.73
C THR A 561 -46.73 -19.25 -21.15
N ALA A 562 -45.54 -19.81 -21.37
CA ALA A 562 -44.91 -19.85 -22.69
C ALA A 562 -45.76 -20.62 -23.72
N ARG A 563 -46.38 -21.73 -23.31
CA ARG A 563 -47.29 -22.50 -24.18
C ARG A 563 -48.61 -21.77 -24.46
N ALA A 564 -49.19 -21.08 -23.48
CA ALA A 564 -50.38 -20.26 -23.68
C ALA A 564 -50.12 -19.09 -24.65
N TYR A 565 -48.94 -18.45 -24.56
CA TYR A 565 -48.49 -17.46 -25.53
C TYR A 565 -48.35 -18.07 -26.93
N ALA A 566 -47.66 -19.20 -27.08
CA ALA A 566 -47.49 -19.85 -28.38
C ALA A 566 -48.83 -20.33 -29.01
N GLU A 567 -49.86 -20.58 -28.20
CA GLU A 567 -51.21 -20.90 -28.67
C GLU A 567 -51.98 -19.71 -29.23
N GLN A 568 -51.80 -18.51 -28.67
CA GLN A 568 -52.42 -17.30 -29.22
C GLN A 568 -51.86 -16.94 -30.61
N TYR A 569 -50.61 -17.34 -30.90
CA TYR A 569 -49.96 -17.12 -32.20
C TYR A 569 -50.00 -18.35 -33.12
N ALA A 570 -50.76 -19.41 -32.77
CA ALA A 570 -50.82 -20.66 -33.53
C ALA A 570 -51.26 -20.49 -35.01
N SER A 571 -52.05 -19.46 -35.32
CA SER A 571 -52.46 -19.13 -36.69
C SER A 571 -51.34 -18.61 -37.59
N HIS A 572 -50.19 -18.22 -37.01
CA HIS A 572 -49.03 -17.72 -37.75
C HIS A 572 -48.01 -18.80 -38.12
N PHE A 573 -48.16 -20.03 -37.62
CA PHE A 573 -47.24 -21.15 -37.88
C PHE A 573 -47.72 -22.15 -38.95
N GLN A 574 -48.88 -21.90 -39.60
CA GLN A 574 -49.46 -22.78 -40.64
C GLN A 574 -49.31 -22.26 -42.09
N GLN A 575 -48.25 -21.50 -42.39
CA GLN A 575 -47.91 -21.17 -43.79
C GLN A 575 -46.63 -21.87 -44.23
#